data_AF-A0A0W0ZCG7-F1
#
_entry.id   AF-A0A0W0ZCG7-F1
#
_cell.length_a   1.000
_cell.length_b   1.000
_cell.length_c   1.000
_cell.angle_alpha   90.00
_cell.angle_beta   90.00
_cell.angle_gamma   90.00
#
_symmetry.space_group_name_H-M   'P 1'
#
loop_
_entity.id
_entity.type
_entity.pdbx_description
1 polymer ?
#
loop_
_entity_poly.entity_id
_entity_poly.type
_entity_poly.pdbx_seq_one_letter_code
_entity_poly.pdbx_strand_id
1 'polypeptide(L)'
;MTDKWDANIQEIAIKHGVVLSKDDPILILQTMNERLIEESRLAQAVMLTQFREEMECISSQWKDDANNKAEKILNAALSSSKEAMDKILRQTTSEFTQAMKQLISDSLTEARDLTRQTRKYNHFWLAGSITACLLFLFFYLSNGT
;
A
#
# COMPACT_ATOMS: atom_id res chain seq x y z
N MET A 1 -53.88 38.33 9.27
CA MET A 1 -53.32 38.93 8.04
C MET A 1 -53.89 40.32 7.76
N THR A 2 -55.13 40.62 8.15
CA THR A 2 -55.76 41.96 8.08
C THR A 2 -54.96 43.06 8.77
N ASP A 3 -54.41 42.81 9.96
CA ASP A 3 -53.75 43.85 10.76
C ASP A 3 -52.50 44.46 10.11
N LYS A 4 -51.73 43.66 9.36
CA LYS A 4 -50.56 44.17 8.62
C LYS A 4 -50.98 45.03 7.42
N TRP A 5 -52.09 44.68 6.79
CA TRP A 5 -52.66 45.42 5.66
C TRP A 5 -53.25 46.75 6.12
N ASP A 6 -54.06 46.72 7.18
CA ASP A 6 -54.68 47.93 7.74
C ASP A 6 -53.62 48.89 8.29
N ALA A 7 -52.53 48.37 8.90
CA ALA A 7 -51.40 49.17 9.32
C ALA A 7 -50.64 49.82 8.15
N ASN A 8 -50.40 49.09 7.05
CA ASN A 8 -49.76 49.63 5.84
C ASN A 8 -50.62 50.71 5.16
N ILE A 9 -51.94 50.47 5.05
CA ILE A 9 -52.88 51.46 4.48
C ILE A 9 -52.87 52.74 5.33
N GLN A 10 -52.90 52.60 6.66
CA GLN A 10 -52.84 53.72 7.58
C GLN A 10 -51.51 54.46 7.52
N GLU A 11 -50.38 53.75 7.41
CA GLU A 11 -49.06 54.38 7.25
C GLU A 11 -48.94 55.16 5.93
N ILE A 12 -49.43 54.60 4.82
CA ILE A 12 -49.42 55.27 3.51
C ILE A 12 -50.31 56.52 3.53
N ALA A 13 -51.48 56.44 4.18
CA ALA A 13 -52.38 57.59 4.34
C ALA A 13 -51.74 58.72 5.17
N ILE A 14 -51.00 58.39 6.24
CA ILE A 14 -50.31 59.38 7.08
C ILE A 14 -49.12 60.02 6.36
N LYS A 15 -48.28 59.22 5.66
CA LYS A 15 -47.07 59.73 4.99
C LYS A 15 -47.34 60.48 3.69
N HIS A 16 -48.34 60.04 2.93
CA HIS A 16 -48.54 60.49 1.56
C HIS A 16 -49.89 61.19 1.34
N GLY A 17 -50.78 61.21 2.34
CA GLY A 17 -52.08 61.89 2.28
C GLY A 17 -53.09 61.23 1.33
N VAL A 18 -52.82 59.99 0.90
CA VAL A 18 -53.67 59.24 -0.04
C VAL A 18 -54.41 58.13 0.70
N VAL A 19 -55.74 58.16 0.65
CA VAL A 19 -56.60 57.10 1.22
C VAL A 19 -56.76 56.00 0.18
N LEU A 20 -56.20 54.83 0.47
CA LEU A 20 -56.32 53.66 -0.40
C LEU A 20 -57.54 52.82 0.01
N SER A 21 -58.30 52.35 -0.98
CA SER A 21 -59.41 51.40 -0.78
C SER A 21 -58.92 49.95 -0.89
N LYS A 22 -59.70 48.99 -0.38
CA LYS A 22 -59.37 47.55 -0.54
C LYS A 22 -59.31 47.09 -2.00
N ASP A 23 -60.03 47.77 -2.89
CA ASP A 23 -60.05 47.49 -4.33
C ASP A 23 -59.04 48.35 -5.11
N ASP A 24 -58.15 49.06 -4.42
CA ASP A 24 -57.14 49.89 -5.08
C ASP A 24 -56.15 49.02 -5.87
N PRO A 25 -55.93 49.29 -7.17
CA PRO A 25 -54.98 48.55 -7.99
C PRO A 25 -53.56 48.48 -7.40
N ILE A 26 -53.15 49.50 -6.62
CA ILE A 26 -51.83 49.53 -5.99
C ILE A 26 -51.73 48.47 -4.88
N LEU A 27 -52.80 48.27 -4.10
CA LEU A 27 -52.85 47.22 -3.08
C LEU A 27 -52.86 45.82 -3.69
N ILE A 28 -53.56 45.64 -4.81
CA ILE A 28 -53.58 44.37 -5.55
C ILE A 28 -52.16 44.04 -6.04
N LEU A 29 -51.44 45.01 -6.61
CA LEU A 29 -50.05 44.84 -7.03
C LEU A 29 -49.11 44.50 -5.87
N GLN A 30 -49.27 45.16 -4.71
CA GLN A 30 -48.51 44.81 -3.51
C GLN A 30 -48.76 43.35 -3.10
N THR A 31 -50.03 42.93 -3.09
CA THR A 31 -50.42 41.56 -2.71
C THR A 31 -49.80 40.54 -3.66
N MET A 32 -49.86 40.81 -4.97
CA MET A 32 -49.27 39.94 -5.99
C MET A 32 -47.75 39.90 -5.89
N ASN A 33 -47.10 41.03 -5.60
CA ASN A 33 -45.65 41.09 -5.44
C ASN A 33 -45.18 40.30 -4.20
N GLU A 34 -45.85 40.45 -3.05
CA GLU A 34 -45.55 39.66 -1.86
C GLU A 34 -45.71 38.16 -2.12
N ARG A 35 -46.78 37.76 -2.83
CA ARG A 35 -47.01 36.38 -3.22
C ARG A 35 -45.94 35.85 -4.18
N LEU A 36 -45.53 36.66 -5.15
CA LEU A 36 -44.45 36.32 -6.08
C LEU A 36 -43.10 36.16 -5.36
N ILE A 37 -42.80 37.01 -4.38
CA ILE A 37 -41.59 36.92 -3.56
C ILE A 37 -41.61 35.63 -2.74
N GLU A 38 -42.74 35.29 -2.13
CA GLU A 38 -42.86 34.06 -1.34
C GLU A 38 -42.74 32.81 -2.22
N GLU A 39 -43.40 32.78 -3.39
CA GLU A 39 -43.29 31.69 -4.36
C GLU A 39 -41.85 31.57 -4.90
N SER A 40 -41.18 32.68 -5.17
CA SER A 40 -39.75 32.70 -5.57
C SER A 40 -38.85 32.16 -4.47
N ARG A 41 -39.09 32.53 -3.21
CA ARG A 41 -38.34 32.02 -2.05
C ARG A 41 -38.53 30.51 -1.89
N LEU A 42 -39.75 30.02 -2.06
CA LEU A 42 -40.04 28.58 -2.01
C LEU A 42 -39.35 27.83 -3.16
N ALA A 43 -39.40 28.36 -4.38
CA ALA A 43 -38.72 27.77 -5.53
C ALA A 43 -37.19 27.72 -5.32
N GLN A 44 -36.59 28.78 -4.79
CA GLN A 44 -35.17 28.82 -4.45
C GLN A 44 -34.82 27.81 -3.35
N ALA A 45 -35.66 27.67 -2.32
CA ALA A 45 -35.45 26.70 -1.26
C ALA A 45 -35.44 25.26 -1.81
N VAL A 46 -36.41 24.91 -2.68
CA VAL A 46 -36.46 23.60 -3.33
C VAL A 46 -35.22 23.36 -4.18
N MET A 47 -34.78 24.35 -4.98
CA MET A 47 -33.57 24.24 -5.79
C MET A 47 -32.32 24.01 -4.94
N LEU A 48 -32.19 24.70 -3.80
CA LEU A 48 -31.06 24.52 -2.88
C LEU A 48 -31.09 23.13 -2.21
N THR A 49 -32.27 22.62 -1.89
CA THR A 49 -32.41 21.26 -1.35
C THR A 49 -31.96 20.22 -2.38
N GLN A 50 -32.42 20.32 -3.63
CA GLN A 50 -31.99 19.43 -4.71
C GLN A 50 -30.48 19.51 -4.95
N PHE A 51 -29.92 20.71 -5.01
CA PHE A 51 -28.48 20.90 -5.17
C PHE A 51 -27.68 20.24 -4.04
N ARG A 52 -28.15 20.34 -2.80
CA ARG A 52 -27.53 19.67 -1.66
C ARG A 52 -27.57 18.15 -1.79
N GLU A 53 -28.71 17.58 -2.19
CA GLU A 53 -28.88 16.14 -2.42
C GLU A 53 -27.94 15.64 -3.53
N GLU A 54 -27.84 16.37 -4.64
CA GLU A 54 -26.91 16.04 -5.74
C GLU A 54 -25.46 16.10 -5.27
N MET A 55 -25.08 17.13 -4.50
CA MET A 55 -23.73 17.23 -3.94
C MET A 55 -23.39 16.07 -3.00
N GLU A 56 -24.34 15.65 -2.16
CA GLU A 56 -24.16 14.51 -1.26
C GLU A 56 -24.01 13.20 -2.05
N CYS A 57 -24.82 13.03 -3.11
CA CYS A 57 -24.71 11.89 -4.01
C CYS A 57 -23.35 11.82 -4.71
N ILE A 58 -22.90 12.93 -5.31
CA ILE A 58 -21.60 13.02 -5.99
C ILE A 58 -20.46 12.78 -4.98
N SER A 59 -20.55 13.37 -3.78
CA SER A 59 -19.54 13.19 -2.74
C SER A 59 -19.43 11.73 -2.30
N SER A 60 -20.57 11.04 -2.13
CA SER A 60 -20.56 9.61 -1.80
C SER A 60 -19.93 8.78 -2.92
N GLN A 61 -20.32 9.03 -4.18
CA GLN A 61 -19.73 8.33 -5.33
C GLN A 61 -18.23 8.56 -5.43
N TRP A 62 -17.77 9.80 -5.24
CA TRP A 62 -16.35 10.14 -5.23
C TRP A 62 -15.58 9.43 -4.13
N LYS A 63 -16.17 9.32 -2.93
CA LYS A 63 -15.57 8.57 -1.83
C LYS A 63 -15.37 7.11 -2.20
N ASP A 64 -16.39 6.48 -2.77
CA ASP A 64 -16.36 5.07 -3.13
C ASP A 64 -15.39 4.81 -4.29
N ASP A 65 -15.36 5.68 -5.30
CA ASP A 65 -14.41 5.62 -6.41
C ASP A 65 -12.96 5.82 -5.96
N ALA A 66 -12.72 6.77 -5.06
CA ALA A 66 -11.42 7.00 -4.47
C ALA A 66 -10.95 5.77 -3.68
N ASN A 67 -11.84 5.16 -2.89
CA ASN A 67 -11.52 3.96 -2.13
C ASN A 67 -11.21 2.77 -3.04
N ASN A 68 -12.06 2.52 -4.04
CA ASN A 68 -11.84 1.47 -5.04
C ASN A 68 -10.51 1.64 -5.79
N LYS A 69 -10.15 2.88 -6.12
CA LYS A 69 -8.88 3.16 -6.82
C LYS A 69 -7.67 2.99 -5.90
N ALA A 70 -7.78 3.42 -4.64
CA ALA A 70 -6.76 3.18 -3.62
C ALA A 70 -6.53 1.67 -3.40
N GLU A 71 -7.60 0.89 -3.26
CA GLU A 71 -7.53 -0.57 -3.11
C GLU A 71 -6.89 -1.25 -4.33
N LYS A 72 -7.24 -0.84 -5.55
CA LYS A 72 -6.61 -1.36 -6.78
C LYS A 72 -5.12 -1.07 -6.82
N ILE A 73 -4.72 0.16 -6.51
CA ILE A 73 -3.30 0.56 -6.49
C ILE A 73 -2.55 -0.23 -5.41
N LEU A 74 -3.13 -0.35 -4.21
CA LEU A 74 -2.54 -1.09 -3.11
C LEU A 74 -2.38 -2.57 -3.46
N ASN A 75 -3.39 -3.19 -4.05
CA ASN A 75 -3.34 -4.59 -4.48
C ASN A 75 -2.31 -4.82 -5.60
N ALA A 76 -2.21 -3.89 -6.55
CA ALA A 76 -1.18 -3.95 -7.60
C ALA A 76 0.23 -3.81 -7.00
N ALA A 77 0.43 -2.85 -6.08
CA ALA A 77 1.69 -2.67 -5.38
C ALA A 77 2.05 -3.89 -4.52
N LEU A 78 1.09 -4.48 -3.82
CA LEU A 78 1.26 -5.68 -3.01
C LEU A 78 1.61 -6.90 -3.88
N SER A 79 0.94 -7.06 -5.02
CA SER A 79 1.25 -8.12 -5.98
C SER A 79 2.68 -7.99 -6.52
N SER A 80 3.06 -6.77 -6.92
CA SER A 80 4.42 -6.47 -7.38
C SER A 80 5.47 -6.73 -6.29
N SER A 81 5.17 -6.33 -5.05
CA SER A 81 6.05 -6.59 -3.90
C SER A 81 6.23 -8.10 -3.64
N LYS A 82 5.14 -8.89 -3.72
CA LYS A 82 5.22 -10.35 -3.60
C LYS A 82 6.07 -10.97 -4.70
N GLU A 83 5.91 -10.54 -5.94
CA GLU A 83 6.70 -11.04 -7.07
C GLU A 83 8.20 -10.69 -6.91
N ALA A 84 8.50 -9.46 -6.49
CA ALA A 84 9.87 -9.05 -6.20
C ALA A 84 10.48 -9.88 -5.05
N MET A 85 9.72 -10.12 -3.98
CA MET A 85 10.14 -10.98 -2.87
C MET A 85 10.40 -12.41 -3.32
N ASP A 86 9.51 -13.01 -4.11
CA ASP A 86 9.70 -14.38 -4.62
C ASP A 86 10.96 -14.48 -5.50
N LYS A 87 11.20 -13.49 -6.36
CA LYS A 87 12.41 -13.41 -7.18
C LYS A 87 13.67 -13.33 -6.31
N ILE A 88 13.69 -12.43 -5.32
CA ILE A 88 14.83 -12.28 -4.40
C ILE A 88 15.04 -13.57 -3.60
N LEU A 89 13.98 -14.20 -3.12
CA LEU A 89 14.06 -15.44 -2.35
C LEU A 89 14.64 -16.58 -3.19
N ARG A 90 14.21 -16.73 -4.44
CA ARG A 90 14.73 -17.75 -5.35
C ARG A 90 16.20 -17.50 -5.69
N GLN A 91 16.58 -16.26 -5.93
CA GLN A 91 17.97 -15.88 -6.18
C GLN A 91 18.85 -16.19 -4.96
N THR A 92 18.47 -15.69 -3.78
CA THR A 92 19.23 -15.91 -2.54
C THR A 92 19.32 -17.38 -2.16
N THR A 93 18.24 -18.16 -2.36
CA THR A 93 18.26 -19.62 -2.12
C THR A 93 19.21 -20.34 -3.08
N SER A 94 19.25 -19.93 -4.36
CA SER A 94 20.17 -20.50 -5.35
C SER A 94 21.63 -20.17 -5.01
N GLU A 95 21.91 -18.90 -4.71
CA GLU A 95 23.24 -18.44 -4.29
C GLU A 95 23.71 -19.16 -3.02
N PHE A 96 22.83 -19.28 -2.03
CA PHE A 96 23.10 -20.01 -0.79
C PHE A 96 23.38 -21.49 -1.04
N THR A 97 22.58 -22.15 -1.87
CA THR A 97 22.78 -23.56 -2.22
C THR A 97 24.10 -23.78 -2.95
N GLN A 98 24.47 -22.87 -3.84
CA GLN A 98 25.75 -22.91 -4.55
C GLN A 98 26.93 -22.71 -3.59
N ALA A 99 26.86 -21.71 -2.71
CA ALA A 99 27.87 -21.47 -1.68
C ALA A 99 28.03 -22.69 -0.77
N MET A 100 26.93 -23.32 -0.34
CA MET A 100 26.98 -24.55 0.46
C MET A 100 27.63 -25.70 -0.29
N LYS A 101 27.26 -25.93 -1.56
CA LYS A 101 27.89 -26.99 -2.38
C LYS A 101 29.39 -26.76 -2.52
N GLN A 102 29.81 -25.51 -2.70
CA GLN A 102 31.21 -25.15 -2.80
C GLN A 102 31.95 -25.41 -1.49
N LEU A 103 31.42 -24.94 -0.35
CA LEU A 103 32.00 -25.21 0.96
C LEU A 103 32.10 -26.72 1.28
N ILE A 104 31.07 -27.50 0.93
CA ILE A 104 31.08 -28.96 1.09
C ILE A 104 32.12 -29.60 0.17
N SER A 105 32.24 -29.15 -1.08
CA SER A 105 33.24 -29.66 -2.01
C SER A 105 34.66 -29.34 -1.53
N ASP A 106 34.89 -28.11 -1.06
CA ASP A 106 36.19 -27.65 -0.59
C ASP A 106 36.62 -28.38 0.68
N SER A 107 35.70 -28.59 1.63
CA SER A 107 35.97 -29.40 2.82
C SER A 107 36.20 -30.88 2.48
N LEU A 108 35.49 -31.43 1.49
CA LEU A 108 35.70 -32.80 1.04
C LEU A 108 37.05 -32.99 0.32
N THR A 109 37.48 -32.02 -0.50
CA THR A 109 38.80 -32.06 -1.15
C THR A 109 39.91 -31.91 -0.11
N GLU A 110 39.78 -31.01 0.87
CA GLU A 110 40.72 -30.87 1.97
C GLU A 110 40.85 -32.16 2.79
N ALA A 111 39.72 -32.78 3.17
CA ALA A 111 39.71 -34.05 3.88
C ALA A 111 40.37 -35.19 3.06
N ARG A 112 40.13 -35.22 1.75
CA ARG A 112 40.74 -36.20 0.84
C ARG A 112 42.25 -36.00 0.72
N ASP A 113 42.71 -34.75 0.64
CA ASP A 113 44.12 -34.42 0.54
C ASP A 113 44.88 -34.74 1.83
N LEU A 114 44.31 -34.43 2.99
CA LEU A 114 44.85 -34.86 4.29
C LEU A 114 44.99 -36.39 4.35
N THR A 115 43.95 -37.13 3.98
CA THR A 115 43.97 -38.60 3.95
C THR A 115 45.04 -39.13 2.99
N ARG A 116 45.20 -38.49 1.83
CA ARG A 116 46.22 -38.88 0.83
C ARG A 116 47.63 -38.59 1.33
N GLN A 117 47.85 -37.47 2.02
CA GLN A 117 49.13 -37.15 2.65
C GLN A 117 49.50 -38.16 3.73
N THR A 118 48.57 -38.48 4.65
CA THR A 118 48.77 -39.52 5.67
C THR A 118 49.10 -40.86 5.04
N ARG A 119 48.39 -41.27 3.96
CA ARG A 119 48.67 -42.53 3.27
C ARG A 119 50.05 -42.56 2.61
N LYS A 120 50.51 -41.45 2.01
CA LYS A 120 51.86 -41.35 1.43
C LYS A 120 52.92 -41.44 2.53
N TYR A 121 52.74 -40.68 3.61
CA TYR A 121 53.65 -40.69 4.75
C TYR A 121 53.76 -42.10 5.35
N ASN A 122 52.64 -42.79 5.52
CA ASN A 122 52.61 -44.17 6.00
C ASN A 122 53.35 -45.14 5.07
N HIS A 123 53.20 -45.02 3.75
CA HIS A 123 53.98 -45.84 2.80
C HIS A 123 55.48 -45.56 2.87
N PHE A 124 55.90 -44.30 2.98
CA PHE A 124 57.32 -43.96 3.16
C PHE A 124 57.88 -44.53 4.45
N TRP A 125 57.10 -44.49 5.52
CA TRP A 125 57.49 -45.03 6.82
C TRP A 125 57.62 -46.56 6.79
N LEU A 126 56.67 -47.26 6.15
CA LEU A 126 56.75 -48.71 5.94
C LEU A 126 57.96 -49.10 5.10
N ALA A 127 58.23 -48.40 4.00
CA ALA A 127 59.41 -48.67 3.17
C ALA A 127 60.71 -48.47 3.95
N GLY A 128 60.81 -47.41 4.75
CA GLY A 128 61.96 -47.15 5.62
C GLY A 128 62.14 -48.20 6.73
N SER A 129 61.04 -48.67 7.32
CA SER A 129 61.08 -49.74 8.33
C SER A 129 61.56 -51.07 7.73
N ILE A 130 61.09 -51.41 6.52
CA ILE A 130 61.51 -52.63 5.81
C ILE A 130 63.01 -52.57 5.47
N THR A 131 63.50 -51.45 4.94
CA THR A 131 64.93 -51.30 4.61
C THR A 131 65.81 -51.33 5.86
N ALA A 132 65.39 -50.70 6.96
CA ALA A 132 66.10 -50.78 8.24
C ALA A 132 66.15 -52.22 8.78
N CYS A 133 65.06 -52.98 8.70
CA CYS A 133 65.04 -54.39 9.09
C CYS A 133 65.99 -55.24 8.24
N LEU A 134 66.03 -55.02 6.92
CA LEU A 134 66.95 -55.73 6.02
C LEU A 134 68.41 -55.41 6.32
N LEU A 135 68.75 -54.15 6.59
CA LEU A 135 70.10 -53.74 6.99
C LEU A 135 70.50 -54.34 8.34
N PHE A 136 69.59 -54.38 9.31
CA PHE A 136 69.84 -54.99 10.61
C PHE A 136 70.09 -56.50 10.48
N LEU A 137 69.30 -57.20 9.66
CA LEU A 137 69.52 -58.62 9.37
C LEU A 137 70.87 -58.86 8.67
N PHE A 138 71.25 -58.00 7.71
CA PHE A 138 72.54 -58.10 7.03
C PHE A 138 73.72 -57.87 7.98
N PHE A 139 73.63 -56.88 8.87
CA PHE A 139 74.64 -56.61 9.88
C PHE A 139 74.76 -57.74 10.91
N TYR A 140 73.63 -58.34 11.30
CA TYR A 140 73.62 -59.51 12.18
C TYR A 140 74.26 -60.73 11.50
N LEU A 141 73.97 -60.95 10.21
CA LEU A 141 74.60 -62.03 9.43
C LEU A 141 76.11 -61.83 9.26
N SER A 142 76.56 -60.58 9.06
CA SER A 142 77.97 -60.25 8.82
C SER A 142 78.84 -60.26 10.09
N ASN A 143 78.25 -60.11 11.28
CA ASN A 143 78.98 -60.19 12.56
C ASN A 143 78.78 -61.53 13.29
N GLY A 144 77.97 -62.44 12.73
CA GLY A 144 77.65 -63.74 13.30
C GLY A 144 78.47 -64.93 12.76
N THR A 145 79.52 -64.67 11.98
CA THR A 145 80.51 -65.65 11.48
C THR A 145 81.90 -65.25 11.94
#